data_AF-A0A3P1YAK8-F1
#
_entry.id   AF-A0A3P1YAK8-F1
#
_cell.length_a   1.000
_cell.length_b   1.000
_cell.length_c   1.000
_cell.angle_alpha   90.00
_cell.angle_beta   90.00
_cell.angle_gamma   90.00
#
_symmetry.space_group_name_H-M   'P 1'
#
loop_
_entity.id
_entity.type
_entity.pdbx_description
1 polymer ?
#
loop_
_entity_poly.entity_id
_entity_poly.type
_entity_poly.pdbx_seq_one_letter_code
_entity_poly.pdbx_strand_id
1 'polypeptide(L)'
;MQYQAQFAMPSLGLPTGSGAAPAPTSNASPAPAAHTSQTSSASAGGATVEPLPSDLQAWLDEQERAVLIRALQAARYNRTAAAAMLGLNLRQIRYRIERLNIPTEPDTRA
;
A
#
# COMPACT_ATOMS: atom_id res chain seq x y z
N MET A 1 -23.24 -56.96 -1.72
CA MET A 1 -21.95 -56.27 -1.51
C MET A 1 -22.28 -54.78 -1.42
N GLN A 2 -22.81 -54.33 -0.29
CA GLN A 2 -22.03 -53.81 0.85
C GLN A 2 -21.33 -52.50 0.45
N TYR A 3 -21.93 -51.36 0.82
CA TYR A 3 -21.65 -50.56 2.03
C TYR A 3 -20.63 -49.45 1.73
N GLN A 4 -21.09 -48.19 1.67
CA GLN A 4 -20.86 -47.24 2.77
C GLN A 4 -21.55 -45.90 2.49
N ALA A 5 -22.63 -45.69 3.24
CA ALA A 5 -23.13 -44.38 3.60
C ALA A 5 -22.38 -43.91 4.84
N GLN A 6 -21.79 -42.71 4.83
CA GLN A 6 -21.65 -41.85 6.01
C GLN A 6 -20.98 -40.52 5.67
N PHE A 7 -21.80 -39.52 5.34
CA PHE A 7 -21.45 -38.14 5.67
C PHE A 7 -21.81 -37.91 7.13
N ALA A 8 -20.89 -38.27 8.02
CA ALA A 8 -21.01 -37.98 9.45
C ALA A 8 -20.65 -36.51 9.69
N MET A 9 -21.66 -35.69 9.97
CA MET A 9 -21.51 -34.43 10.71
C MET A 9 -21.92 -34.71 12.15
N PRO A 10 -21.05 -34.40 13.13
CA PRO A 10 -21.56 -34.02 14.44
C PRO A 10 -20.89 -32.75 15.01
N SER A 11 -21.77 -31.79 15.28
CA SER A 11 -21.93 -31.08 16.55
C SER A 11 -20.97 -29.95 16.93
N LEU A 12 -21.55 -28.75 16.87
CA LEU A 12 -21.35 -27.56 17.71
C LEU A 12 -20.72 -27.87 19.08
N GLY A 13 -19.48 -27.45 19.26
CA GLY A 13 -18.87 -27.21 20.57
C GLY A 13 -18.76 -25.70 20.80
N LEU A 14 -19.66 -25.14 21.62
CA LEU A 14 -19.50 -23.81 22.20
C LEU A 14 -18.58 -23.93 23.42
N PRO A 15 -17.36 -23.37 23.42
CA PRO A 15 -16.65 -23.16 24.67
C PRO A 15 -17.30 -22.01 25.44
N THR A 16 -18.09 -22.34 26.46
CA THR A 16 -18.38 -21.44 27.58
C THR A 16 -17.08 -21.21 28.35
N GLY A 17 -16.31 -20.21 27.95
CA GLY A 17 -15.17 -19.68 28.68
C GLY A 17 -15.49 -18.30 29.24
N SER A 18 -16.21 -18.25 30.35
CA SER A 18 -16.26 -17.07 31.22
C SER A 18 -14.98 -17.06 32.05
N GLY A 19 -14.09 -16.12 31.78
CA GLY A 19 -12.80 -16.05 32.46
C GLY A 19 -11.99 -14.82 32.07
N ALA A 20 -12.28 -13.72 32.76
CA ALA A 20 -11.38 -12.61 33.04
C ALA A 20 -10.80 -11.82 31.85
N ALA A 21 -11.35 -10.62 31.67
CA ALA A 21 -10.60 -9.49 31.15
C ALA A 21 -9.32 -9.26 31.98
N PRO A 22 -8.13 -9.15 31.37
CA PRO A 22 -7.12 -8.26 31.88
C PRO A 22 -7.42 -6.85 31.37
N ALA A 23 -7.76 -5.96 32.30
CA ALA A 23 -7.69 -4.53 32.09
C ALA A 23 -6.31 -4.14 31.50
N PRO A 24 -6.24 -3.09 30.66
CA PRO A 24 -5.02 -2.68 29.99
C PRO A 24 -4.02 -2.16 31.01
N THR A 25 -2.97 -2.92 31.30
CA THR A 25 -1.85 -2.42 32.08
C THR A 25 -0.72 -1.98 31.17
N SER A 26 -0.32 -0.74 31.43
CA SER A 26 1.02 -0.22 31.17
C SER A 26 1.26 0.22 29.73
N ASN A 27 0.70 1.40 29.44
CA ASN A 27 1.37 2.47 28.72
C ASN A 27 2.83 2.61 29.20
N ALA A 28 3.72 1.79 28.65
CA ALA A 28 5.15 1.93 28.81
C ALA A 28 5.59 3.10 27.95
N SER A 29 5.59 4.29 28.55
CA SER A 29 6.26 5.47 28.03
C SER A 29 7.66 5.08 27.54
N PRO A 30 7.98 5.24 26.25
CA PRO A 30 9.37 5.19 25.82
C PRO A 30 10.08 6.39 26.45
N ALA A 31 11.09 6.12 27.28
CA ALA A 31 12.01 7.14 27.73
C ALA A 31 12.62 7.84 26.49
N PRO A 32 12.59 9.18 26.40
CA PRO A 32 13.13 9.91 25.25
C PRO A 32 14.65 9.93 25.37
N ALA A 33 15.30 8.85 24.91
CA ALA A 33 16.73 8.88 24.65
C ALA A 33 16.97 9.77 23.42
N ALA A 34 17.34 11.03 23.69
CA ALA A 34 18.14 11.90 22.83
C ALA A 34 17.66 12.05 21.38
N HIS A 35 16.63 12.86 21.19
CA HIS A 35 16.48 13.61 19.94
C HIS A 35 17.61 14.65 19.88
N THR A 36 18.78 14.25 19.37
CA THR A 36 19.80 15.20 18.95
C THR A 36 19.23 15.94 17.75
N SER A 37 18.88 17.20 17.98
CA SER A 37 18.38 18.14 16.99
C SER A 37 19.40 18.33 15.87
N GLN A 38 19.35 17.47 14.87
CA GLN A 38 20.01 17.72 13.59
C GLN A 38 19.19 18.77 12.83
N THR A 39 19.46 20.03 13.17
CA THR A 39 19.21 21.19 12.31
C THR A 39 20.00 20.98 11.04
N SER A 40 19.36 20.37 10.04
CA SER A 40 19.81 20.42 8.65
C SER A 40 19.21 21.68 8.06
N SER A 41 19.99 22.76 8.13
CA SER A 41 19.70 24.04 7.51
C SER A 41 19.85 23.96 5.99
N ALA A 42 18.96 24.69 5.31
CA ALA A 42 19.02 25.17 3.93
C ALA A 42 18.72 24.19 2.77
N SER A 43 17.48 24.29 2.26
CA SER A 43 17.28 25.04 1.02
C SER A 43 15.80 25.41 0.91
N ALA A 44 15.47 26.65 1.29
CA ALA A 44 14.22 27.29 0.87
C ALA A 44 14.36 27.68 -0.61
N GLY A 45 14.41 26.67 -1.49
CA GLY A 45 14.09 26.86 -2.89
C GLY A 45 12.63 27.29 -2.94
N GLY A 46 12.37 28.49 -3.45
CA GLY A 46 11.08 29.16 -3.39
C GLY A 46 9.94 28.18 -3.60
N ALA A 47 9.15 27.98 -2.54
CA ALA A 47 7.90 27.26 -2.63
C ALA A 47 7.01 28.08 -3.56
N THR A 48 7.07 27.77 -4.85
CA THR A 48 6.00 28.11 -5.79
C THR A 48 4.76 27.53 -5.14
N VAL A 49 3.93 28.41 -4.58
CA VAL A 49 2.63 28.03 -4.02
C VAL A 49 1.84 27.53 -5.23
N GLU A 50 1.92 26.22 -5.47
CA GLU A 50 1.10 25.58 -6.48
C GLU A 50 -0.35 25.90 -6.09
N PRO A 51 -1.13 26.49 -7.00
CA PRO A 51 -2.50 26.87 -6.69
C PRO A 51 -3.24 25.64 -6.18
N LEU A 52 -3.97 25.81 -5.07
CA LEU A 52 -4.65 24.70 -4.42
C LEU A 52 -5.58 24.02 -5.44
N PRO A 53 -5.40 22.72 -5.72
CA PRO A 53 -6.19 22.04 -6.72
C PRO A 53 -7.66 22.04 -6.30
N SER A 54 -8.55 22.32 -7.24
CA SER A 54 -10.00 22.29 -7.01
C SER A 54 -10.51 20.88 -6.71
N ASP A 55 -9.75 19.84 -7.11
CA ASP A 55 -10.02 18.44 -6.85
C ASP A 55 -8.74 17.73 -6.38
N LEU A 56 -8.70 17.40 -5.09
CA LEU A 56 -7.58 16.69 -4.47
C LEU A 56 -7.38 15.29 -5.09
N GLN A 57 -8.46 14.61 -5.47
CA GLN A 57 -8.36 13.24 -5.97
C GLN A 57 -7.69 13.23 -7.35
N ALA A 58 -8.08 14.16 -8.23
CA ALA A 58 -7.46 14.31 -9.54
C ALA A 58 -5.97 14.65 -9.43
N TRP A 59 -5.61 15.53 -8.49
CA TRP A 59 -4.20 15.87 -8.26
C TRP A 59 -3.39 14.67 -7.75
N LEU A 60 -3.93 13.88 -6.82
CA LEU A 60 -3.28 12.65 -6.36
C LEU A 60 -3.12 11.62 -7.49
N ASP A 61 -4.13 11.46 -8.32
CA ASP A 61 -4.10 10.55 -9.47
C ASP A 61 -3.02 10.97 -10.49
N GLU A 62 -2.79 12.27 -10.69
CA GLU A 62 -1.72 12.80 -11.55
C GLU A 62 -0.32 12.55 -10.96
N GLN A 63 -0.13 12.80 -9.67
CA GLN A 63 1.14 12.49 -9.00
C GLN A 63 1.43 10.98 -9.04
N GLU A 64 0.40 10.17 -8.81
CA GLU A 64 0.50 8.72 -8.90
C GLU A 64 0.86 8.26 -10.31
N ARG A 65 0.23 8.84 -11.35
CA ARG A 65 0.56 8.60 -12.75
C ARG A 65 2.04 8.89 -13.01
N ALA A 66 2.54 10.04 -12.58
CA ALA A 66 3.92 10.44 -12.82
C ALA A 66 4.92 9.45 -12.19
N VAL A 67 4.67 9.01 -10.96
CA VAL A 67 5.51 8.02 -10.27
C VAL A 67 5.47 6.66 -10.98
N LEU A 68 4.28 6.19 -11.37
CA LEU A 68 4.11 4.92 -12.08
C LEU A 68 4.84 4.91 -13.42
N ILE A 69 4.74 5.98 -14.20
CA ILE A 69 5.44 6.12 -15.48
C ILE A 69 6.95 6.06 -15.27
N ARG A 70 7.49 6.81 -14.30
CA ARG A 70 8.93 6.81 -14.00
C ARG A 70 9.41 5.40 -13.59
N ALA A 71 8.64 4.70 -12.75
CA ALA A 71 8.96 3.34 -12.34
C ALA A 71 8.93 2.35 -13.52
N LEU A 72 7.91 2.45 -14.39
CA LEU A 72 7.81 1.63 -15.60
C LEU A 72 8.99 1.88 -16.54
N GLN A 73 9.36 3.14 -16.79
CA GLN A 73 10.51 3.48 -17.64
C GLN A 73 11.82 2.91 -17.08
N ALA A 74 12.06 3.07 -15.77
CA ALA A 74 13.24 2.52 -15.11
C ALA A 74 13.30 0.99 -15.21
N ALA A 75 12.14 0.33 -15.10
CA ALA A 75 11.98 -1.11 -15.22
C ALA A 75 11.87 -1.62 -16.66
N ARG A 76 12.11 -0.79 -17.69
CA ARG A 76 11.92 -1.16 -19.12
C ARG A 76 10.53 -1.74 -19.40
N TYR A 77 9.50 -1.12 -18.82
CA TYR A 77 8.09 -1.52 -18.89
C TYR A 77 7.77 -2.91 -18.30
N ASN A 78 8.69 -3.51 -17.54
CA ASN A 78 8.40 -4.71 -16.76
C ASN A 78 7.59 -4.37 -15.51
N ARG A 79 6.27 -4.65 -15.56
CA ARG A 79 5.32 -4.40 -14.46
C ARG A 79 5.71 -5.05 -13.13
N THR A 80 6.26 -6.25 -13.16
CA THR A 80 6.67 -6.97 -11.93
C THR A 80 7.87 -6.31 -11.28
N ALA A 81 8.84 -5.88 -12.08
CA ALA A 81 10.00 -5.13 -11.58
C ALA A 81 9.60 -3.73 -11.09
N ALA A 82 8.74 -3.02 -11.81
CA ALA A 82 8.21 -1.73 -11.37
C ALA A 82 7.43 -1.83 -10.06
N ALA A 83 6.64 -2.90 -9.89
CA ALA A 83 5.93 -3.19 -8.65
C ALA A 83 6.90 -3.38 -7.47
N ALA A 84 7.97 -4.15 -7.67
CA ALA A 84 9.01 -4.36 -6.68
C ALA A 84 9.73 -3.04 -6.31
N MET A 85 10.00 -2.16 -7.28
CA MET A 85 10.62 -0.85 -7.05
C MET A 85 9.76 0.08 -6.19
N LEU A 86 8.43 0.02 -6.36
CA LEU A 86 7.47 0.85 -5.63
C LEU A 86 7.00 0.20 -4.32
N GLY A 87 7.42 -1.03 -4.02
CA GLY A 87 6.93 -1.79 -2.86
C GLY A 87 5.45 -2.16 -2.94
N LEU A 88 4.90 -2.26 -4.17
CA LEU A 88 3.50 -2.58 -4.43
C LEU A 88 3.36 -4.03 -4.90
N ASN A 89 2.18 -4.62 -4.68
CA ASN A 89 1.85 -5.91 -5.28
C ASN A 89 1.54 -5.73 -6.79
N LEU A 90 1.87 -6.74 -7.61
CA LEU A 90 1.52 -6.80 -9.03
C LEU A 90 0.04 -6.52 -9.31
N ARG A 91 -0.87 -7.03 -8.45
CA ARG A 91 -2.31 -6.77 -8.58
C ARG A 91 -2.62 -5.28 -8.42
N GLN A 92 -2.00 -4.61 -7.43
CA GLN A 92 -2.21 -3.17 -7.19
C GLN A 92 -1.69 -2.34 -8.36
N ILE A 93 -0.50 -2.66 -8.86
CA ILE A 93 0.09 -1.99 -10.02
C ILE A 93 -0.80 -2.11 -11.26
N ARG A 94 -1.33 -3.31 -11.52
CA ARG A 94 -2.23 -3.53 -12.66
C ARG A 94 -3.47 -2.65 -12.56
N TYR A 95 -4.13 -2.64 -11.40
CA TYR A 95 -5.30 -1.79 -11.20
C TYR A 95 -5.00 -0.30 -11.33
N ARG A 96 -3.87 0.17 -10.82
CA ARG A 96 -3.45 1.58 -10.94
C ARG A 96 -3.20 1.97 -12.40
N ILE A 97 -2.54 1.10 -13.17
CA ILE A 97 -2.29 1.29 -14.61
C ILE A 97 -3.60 1.36 -15.39
N GLU A 98 -4.54 0.44 -15.12
CA GLU A 98 -5.86 0.42 -15.78
C GLU A 98 -6.69 1.67 -15.40
N ARG A 99 -6.77 2.00 -14.11
CA ARG A 99 -7.52 3.16 -13.61
C ARG A 99 -6.99 4.48 -14.17
N LEU A 100 -5.68 4.64 -14.20
CA LEU A 100 -5.02 5.85 -14.71
C LEU A 100 -4.78 5.77 -16.22
N ASN A 101 -5.22 4.71 -16.90
CA ASN A 101 -5.08 4.57 -18.35
C ASN A 101 -3.63 4.77 -18.84
N ILE A 102 -2.66 4.25 -18.09
CA ILE A 102 -1.21 4.44 -18.34
C ILE A 102 -0.75 3.46 -19.43
N PRO A 103 -0.06 3.92 -20.49
CA PRO A 103 0.47 3.04 -21.52
C PRO A 103 1.55 2.13 -20.93
N THR A 104 1.31 0.82 -21.00
CA THR A 104 2.24 -0.20 -20.48
C THR A 104 3.32 -0.56 -21.50
N GLU A 105 3.15 -0.18 -22.76
CA GLU A 105 4.15 -0.35 -23.80
C GLU A 105 4.55 1.03 -24.31
N PRO A 106 5.85 1.28 -24.56
CA PRO A 106 6.24 2.44 -25.34
C PRO A 106 5.61 2.28 -26.71
N ASP A 107 4.79 3.26 -27.13
CA ASP A 107 4.27 3.29 -28.49
C ASP A 107 5.47 3.40 -29.45
N THR A 108 5.88 2.27 -30.00
CA THR A 108 7.05 2.14 -30.87
C THR A 108 6.67 2.36 -32.34
N ARG A 109 5.48 2.93 -32.62
CA ARG A 109 4.93 3.14 -33.96
C ARG A 109 5.06 4.59 -34.45
N ALA A 110 6.21 5.22 -34.23
CA ALA A 110 6.55 6.53 -34.80
C ALA A 110 7.69 6.43 -35.81
#